data_AF-A0A834LU87-F1
#
_entry.id   AF-A0A834LU87-F1
#
_cell.length_a   1.000
_cell.length_b   1.000
_cell.length_c   1.000
_cell.angle_alpha   90.00
_cell.angle_beta   90.00
_cell.angle_gamma   90.00
#
_symmetry.space_group_name_H-M   'P 1'
#
loop_
_entity.id
_entity.type
_entity.pdbx_description
1 polymer ?
#
loop_
_entity_poly.entity_id
_entity_poly.type
_entity_poly.pdbx_seq_one_letter_code
_entity_poly.pdbx_strand_id
1 'polypeptide(L)'
;MWKLKIAEGKGPYLFSTNNYVGRQIWEFDPDAGTPEEREAIEQARQEYKDNSKKDRTRALPCADLLMRIQLKKENKNIDLSIAPVRLGETDEVKYEAVTTALRKAIRLNRAIQSSDGHWPAENAGPMFFTPPLRTA
;
A
#
# COMPACT_ATOMS: atom_id res chain seq x y z
N MET A 1 4.07 -5.86 15.18
CA MET A 1 3.67 -5.52 13.80
C MET A 1 3.79 -4.01 13.60
N TRP A 2 4.34 -3.59 12.47
CA TRP A 2 4.36 -2.17 12.08
C TRP A 2 2.94 -1.69 11.75
N LYS A 3 2.52 -0.57 12.33
CA LYS A 3 1.19 0.04 12.15
C LYS A 3 1.33 1.42 11.52
N LEU A 4 0.54 1.67 10.48
CA LEU A 4 0.44 2.99 9.86
C LEU A 4 -0.46 3.89 10.73
N LYS A 5 0.06 5.04 11.16
CA LYS A 5 -0.74 6.09 11.81
C LYS A 5 -0.94 7.25 10.86
N ILE A 6 -2.17 7.74 10.79
CA ILE A 6 -2.62 8.80 9.88
C ILE A 6 -3.11 9.99 10.69
N ALA A 7 -2.68 11.19 10.33
CA ALA A 7 -3.09 12.45 10.95
C ALA A 7 -2.89 12.53 12.48
N GLU A 8 -2.01 11.70 13.05
CA GLU A 8 -1.68 11.73 14.47
C GLU A 8 -0.46 12.64 14.74
N GLY A 9 -0.60 13.49 15.76
CA GLY A 9 0.48 14.36 16.24
C GLY A 9 0.28 14.75 17.70
N LYS A 10 0.90 13.99 18.61
CA LYS A 10 0.95 14.30 20.04
C LYS A 10 2.42 14.37 20.45
N GLY A 11 2.85 15.50 20.98
CA GLY A 11 4.21 15.67 21.49
C GLY A 11 4.59 17.13 21.65
N PRO A 12 5.51 17.45 22.58
CA PRO A 12 5.91 18.83 22.86
C PRO A 12 6.62 19.52 21.69
N TYR A 13 7.11 18.75 20.70
CA TYR A 13 7.85 19.23 19.54
C TYR A 13 7.11 19.03 18.21
N LEU A 14 5.82 18.70 18.26
CA LEU A 14 4.98 18.59 17.07
C LEU A 14 4.07 19.81 16.98
N PHE A 15 4.09 20.47 15.83
CA PHE A 15 3.24 21.62 15.51
C PHE A 15 2.57 21.39 14.15
N SER A 16 1.34 21.85 14.00
CA SER A 16 0.61 21.78 12.74
C SER A 16 -0.34 22.96 12.59
N THR A 17 -0.48 23.45 11.35
CA THR A 17 -1.46 24.45 10.94
C THR A 17 -2.74 23.84 10.37
N ASN A 18 -2.77 22.52 10.18
CA ASN A 18 -3.85 21.78 9.50
C ASN A 18 -4.27 20.50 10.26
N ASN A 19 -4.07 20.45 11.58
CA ASN A 19 -4.39 19.29 12.42
C ASN A 19 -3.74 17.98 11.93
N TYR A 20 -2.53 18.06 11.40
CA TYR A 20 -1.72 16.95 10.90
C TYR A 20 -2.30 16.20 9.70
N VAL A 21 -3.31 16.74 9.01
CA VAL A 21 -3.83 16.14 7.77
C VAL A 21 -2.70 15.94 6.76
N GLY A 22 -2.61 14.75 6.17
CA GLY A 22 -1.55 14.33 5.26
C GLY A 22 -0.31 13.74 5.96
N ARG A 23 -0.26 13.73 7.28
CA ARG A 23 0.85 13.11 8.03
C ARG A 23 0.64 11.59 8.11
N GLN A 24 1.70 10.86 7.78
CA GLN A 24 1.80 9.42 8.00
C GLN A 24 3.07 9.10 8.81
N ILE A 25 2.97 8.18 9.76
CA ILE A 25 4.12 7.61 10.47
C ILE A 25 3.94 6.11 10.67
N TRP A 26 5.04 5.39 10.82
CA TRP A 26 5.05 3.97 11.18
C TRP A 26 5.42 3.80 12.65
N GLU A 27 4.61 3.06 13.40
CA GLU A 27 4.86 2.71 14.79
C GLU A 27 4.92 1.18 14.92
N PHE A 28 5.94 0.66 15.60
CA PHE A 28 5.99 -0.77 15.87
C PHE A 28 5.25 -1.10 17.17
N ASP A 29 4.27 -1.99 17.07
CA ASP A 29 3.49 -2.48 18.20
C ASP A 29 3.62 -4.02 18.29
N PRO A 30 4.28 -4.59 19.31
CA PRO A 30 4.50 -6.03 19.41
C PRO A 30 3.21 -6.84 19.59
N ASP A 31 2.14 -6.21 20.09
CA ASP A 31 0.86 -6.85 20.41
C ASP A 31 -0.19 -6.62 19.31
N ALA A 32 0.08 -5.73 18.35
CA ALA A 32 -0.81 -5.48 17.23
C ALA A 32 -0.98 -6.69 16.28
N GLY A 33 -2.17 -6.76 15.69
CA GLY A 33 -2.55 -7.70 14.62
C GLY A 33 -2.97 -9.08 15.14
N THR A 34 -3.99 -9.67 14.53
CA THR A 34 -4.38 -11.06 14.79
C THR A 34 -3.33 -12.04 14.25
N PRO A 35 -3.33 -13.31 14.67
CA PRO A 35 -2.43 -14.32 14.10
C PRO A 35 -2.49 -14.38 12.57
N GLU A 36 -3.68 -14.29 11.99
CA GLU A 36 -3.90 -14.33 10.54
C GLU A 36 -3.30 -13.09 9.85
N GLU A 37 -3.37 -11.92 10.49
CA GLU A 37 -2.79 -10.69 9.95
C GLU A 37 -1.26 -10.72 9.96
N ARG A 38 -0.69 -11.26 11.04
CA ARG A 38 0.76 -11.47 11.15
C ARG A 38 1.21 -12.47 10.09
N GLU A 39 0.49 -13.56 9.90
CA GLU A 39 0.77 -14.54 8.87
C GLU A 39 0.70 -13.93 7.45
N ALA A 40 -0.34 -13.16 7.14
CA ALA A 40 -0.47 -12.49 5.84
C ALA A 40 0.70 -11.53 5.55
N ILE A 41 1.23 -10.85 6.58
CA ILE A 41 2.41 -9.99 6.44
C ILE A 41 3.68 -10.83 6.23
N GLU A 42 3.85 -11.94 6.95
CA GLU A 42 4.99 -12.84 6.73
C GLU A 42 4.97 -13.46 5.34
N GLN A 43 3.80 -13.86 4.85
CA GLN A 43 3.62 -14.33 3.47
C GLN A 43 4.01 -13.23 2.47
N ALA A 44 3.52 -11.99 2.65
CA ALA A 44 3.90 -10.87 1.80
C ALA A 44 5.41 -10.55 1.85
N ARG A 45 6.05 -10.70 3.01
CA ARG A 45 7.51 -10.56 3.18
C ARG A 45 8.26 -11.65 2.41
N GLN A 46 7.80 -12.89 2.49
CA GLN A 46 8.40 -14.02 1.79
C GLN A 46 8.26 -13.86 0.28
N GLU A 47 7.06 -13.52 -0.21
CA GLU A 47 6.82 -13.23 -1.63
C GLU A 47 7.71 -12.09 -2.13
N TYR A 48 7.86 -11.01 -1.35
CA TYR A 48 8.76 -9.91 -1.68
C TYR A 48 10.21 -10.39 -1.83
N LYS A 49 10.70 -11.21 -0.89
CA LYS A 49 12.07 -11.77 -0.94
C LYS A 49 12.26 -12.68 -2.15
N ASP A 50 11.28 -13.52 -2.46
CA ASP A 50 11.36 -14.46 -3.58
C ASP A 50 11.28 -13.73 -4.93
N ASN A 51 10.41 -12.73 -5.05
CA ASN A 51 10.35 -11.87 -6.23
C ASN A 51 11.64 -11.06 -6.39
N SER A 52 12.21 -10.52 -5.30
CA SER A 52 13.47 -9.77 -5.33
C SER A 52 14.65 -10.62 -5.78
N LYS A 53 14.66 -11.93 -5.48
CA LYS A 53 15.70 -12.87 -5.93
C LYS A 53 15.55 -13.22 -7.41
N LYS A 54 14.30 -13.35 -7.88
CA LYS A 54 14.00 -13.70 -9.28
C LYS A 54 14.20 -12.52 -10.22
N ASP A 55 13.68 -11.36 -9.86
CA ASP A 55 13.68 -10.15 -10.68
C ASP A 55 13.53 -8.91 -9.78
N ARG A 56 14.63 -8.15 -9.62
CA ARG A 56 14.66 -6.96 -8.76
C ARG A 56 13.71 -5.86 -9.24
N THR A 57 13.31 -5.84 -10.51
CA THR A 57 12.34 -4.85 -11.03
C THR A 57 10.91 -5.09 -10.52
N ARG A 58 10.63 -6.30 -10.02
CA ARG A 58 9.32 -6.70 -9.48
C ARG A 58 9.21 -6.54 -7.97
N ALA A 59 10.32 -6.28 -7.28
CA ALA A 59 10.38 -6.07 -5.84
C ALA A 59 11.04 -4.72 -5.56
N LEU A 60 10.29 -3.67 -5.87
CA LEU A 60 10.70 -2.29 -5.67
C LEU A 60 10.56 -1.92 -4.19
N PRO A 61 11.56 -1.25 -3.59
CA PRO A 61 11.48 -0.75 -2.21
C PRO A 61 10.21 0.06 -1.95
N CYS A 62 9.81 0.92 -2.90
CA CYS A 62 8.64 1.79 -2.84
C CYS A 62 7.31 1.13 -3.23
N ALA A 63 7.19 -0.20 -3.15
CA ALA A 63 5.96 -0.90 -3.54
C ALA A 63 4.80 -0.71 -2.54
N ASP A 64 5.05 -0.10 -1.38
CA ASP A 64 4.06 0.23 -0.34
C ASP A 64 3.19 -0.97 0.09
N LEU A 65 3.69 -2.20 -0.03
CA LEU A 65 2.83 -3.39 0.08
C LEU A 65 2.25 -3.53 1.50
N LEU A 66 3.02 -3.24 2.55
CA LEU A 66 2.53 -3.22 3.93
C LEU A 66 1.43 -2.17 4.15
N MET A 67 1.64 -0.95 3.64
CA MET A 67 0.67 0.15 3.68
C MET A 67 -0.64 -0.26 2.97
N ARG A 68 -0.53 -0.83 1.77
CA ARG A 68 -1.67 -1.28 0.97
C ARG A 68 -2.46 -2.38 1.67
N ILE A 69 -1.81 -3.31 2.38
CA ILE A 69 -2.49 -4.35 3.15
C ILE A 69 -3.37 -3.72 4.25
N GLN A 70 -2.82 -2.77 5.01
CA GLN A 70 -3.56 -2.11 6.11
C GLN A 70 -4.71 -1.25 5.59
N LEU A 71 -4.47 -0.40 4.60
CA LEU A 71 -5.51 0.51 4.08
C LEU A 71 -6.65 -0.24 3.37
N LYS A 72 -6.34 -1.32 2.62
CA LYS A 72 -7.40 -2.15 1.99
C LYS A 72 -8.27 -2.84 3.03
N LYS A 73 -7.69 -3.23 4.17
CA LYS A 73 -8.42 -3.83 5.29
C LYS A 73 -9.32 -2.80 5.96
N GLU A 74 -8.82 -1.59 6.20
CA GLU A 74 -9.64 -0.47 6.73
C GLU A 74 -10.80 -0.13 5.77
N ASN A 75 -10.51 -0.08 4.47
CA ASN A 75 -11.47 0.17 3.39
C ASN A 75 -12.10 -1.12 2.82
N LYS A 76 -12.42 -2.12 3.66
CA LYS A 76 -12.95 -3.43 3.23
C LYS A 76 -14.26 -3.38 2.44
N ASN A 77 -14.96 -2.26 2.48
CA ASN A 77 -16.19 -2.02 1.72
C ASN A 77 -15.94 -1.74 0.22
N ILE A 78 -14.69 -1.64 -0.22
CA ILE A 78 -14.34 -1.43 -1.63
C ILE A 78 -14.19 -2.77 -2.34
N ASP A 79 -15.02 -3.00 -3.34
CA ASP A 79 -14.96 -4.23 -4.15
C ASP A 79 -13.76 -4.24 -5.12
N LEU A 80 -12.77 -5.07 -4.81
CA LEU A 80 -11.55 -5.25 -5.61
C LEU A 80 -11.59 -6.48 -6.55
N SER A 81 -12.76 -7.13 -6.73
CA SER A 81 -12.91 -8.38 -7.50
C SER A 81 -12.76 -8.22 -9.02
N ILE A 82 -12.85 -7.00 -9.55
CA ILE A 82 -12.72 -6.75 -11.00
C ILE A 82 -11.38 -7.29 -11.50
N ALA A 83 -11.37 -8.18 -12.49
CA ALA A 83 -10.14 -8.72 -13.07
C ALA A 83 -9.31 -7.64 -13.80
N PRO A 84 -7.96 -7.70 -13.77
CA PRO A 84 -7.13 -6.80 -14.56
C PRO A 84 -7.32 -7.05 -16.07
N VAL A 85 -7.55 -5.98 -16.82
CA VAL A 85 -7.54 -6.02 -18.29
C VAL A 85 -6.09 -5.83 -18.76
N ARG A 86 -5.59 -6.75 -19.58
CA ARG A 86 -4.26 -6.69 -20.19
C ARG A 86 -4.44 -6.80 -21.71
N LEU A 87 -4.12 -5.72 -22.42
CA LEU A 87 -4.12 -5.67 -23.88
C LEU A 87 -2.67 -5.82 -24.37
N GLY A 88 -2.48 -6.62 -25.41
CA GLY A 88 -1.24 -6.69 -26.16
C GLY A 88 -1.03 -5.47 -27.06
N GLU A 89 0.15 -5.37 -27.69
CA GLU A 89 0.52 -4.22 -28.52
C GLU A 89 -0.37 -4.04 -29.76
N THR A 90 -0.89 -5.14 -30.30
CA THR A 90 -1.73 -5.16 -31.50
C THR A 90 -3.23 -5.23 -31.19
N ASP A 91 -3.62 -5.32 -29.92
CA ASP A 91 -5.01 -5.46 -29.54
C ASP A 91 -5.76 -4.14 -29.72
N GLU A 92 -6.98 -4.22 -30.27
CA GLU A 92 -7.84 -3.04 -30.43
C GLU A 92 -8.35 -2.54 -29.06
N VAL A 93 -8.20 -1.24 -28.80
CA VAL A 93 -8.67 -0.61 -27.56
C VAL A 93 -10.17 -0.34 -27.63
N LYS A 94 -10.96 -1.27 -27.08
CA LYS A 94 -12.42 -1.17 -27.01
C LYS A 94 -12.89 -0.37 -25.79
N TYR A 95 -14.03 0.32 -25.93
CA TYR A 95 -14.65 1.11 -24.86
C TYR A 95 -14.87 0.30 -23.56
N GLU A 96 -15.29 -0.96 -23.67
CA GLU A 96 -15.51 -1.85 -22.52
C GLU A 96 -14.22 -2.17 -21.77
N ALA A 97 -13.13 -2.38 -22.50
CA ALA A 97 -11.80 -2.64 -21.94
C ALA A 97 -11.32 -1.42 -21.16
N VAL A 98 -11.43 -0.23 -21.74
CA VAL A 98 -11.09 1.05 -21.09
C VAL A 98 -11.94 1.27 -19.83
N THR A 99 -13.25 1.08 -19.94
CA THR A 99 -14.18 1.28 -18.83
C THR A 99 -13.89 0.33 -17.67
N THR A 100 -13.60 -0.94 -17.96
CA THR A 100 -13.25 -1.94 -16.94
C THR A 100 -11.91 -1.63 -16.28
N ALA A 101 -10.90 -1.28 -17.07
CA ALA A 101 -9.59 -0.89 -16.56
C ALA A 101 -9.68 0.34 -15.64
N LEU A 102 -10.37 1.39 -16.09
CA LEU A 102 -10.55 2.62 -15.32
C LEU A 102 -11.33 2.37 -14.03
N ARG A 103 -12.42 1.59 -14.08
CA ARG A 103 -13.20 1.23 -12.90
C ARG A 103 -12.35 0.48 -11.87
N LYS A 104 -11.54 -0.49 -12.32
CA LYS A 104 -10.60 -1.20 -11.42
C LYS A 104 -9.58 -0.24 -10.82
N ALA A 105 -8.99 0.64 -11.62
CA ALA A 105 -7.99 1.60 -11.17
C ALA A 105 -8.56 2.56 -10.10
N ILE A 106 -9.76 3.11 -10.32
CA ILE A 106 -10.42 4.00 -9.36
C ILE A 106 -10.70 3.25 -8.05
N ARG A 107 -11.22 2.01 -8.12
CA ARG A 107 -11.48 1.22 -6.91
C ARG A 107 -10.20 0.89 -6.15
N LEU A 108 -9.12 0.54 -6.85
CA LEU A 108 -7.83 0.31 -6.22
C LEU A 108 -7.30 1.55 -5.51
N ASN A 109 -7.36 2.72 -6.16
CA ASN A 109 -6.96 3.98 -5.54
C ASN A 109 -7.84 4.31 -4.32
N ARG A 110 -9.16 4.15 -4.43
CA ARG A 110 -10.06 4.38 -3.29
C ARG A 110 -9.78 3.45 -2.11
N ALA A 111 -9.44 2.18 -2.37
CA ALA A 111 -9.15 1.21 -1.31
C ALA A 111 -7.86 1.53 -0.52
N ILE A 112 -6.99 2.37 -1.07
CA ILE A 112 -5.75 2.81 -0.41
C ILE A 112 -5.81 4.28 0.02
N GLN A 113 -6.99 4.90 0.04
CA GLN A 113 -7.18 6.22 0.61
C GLN A 113 -7.17 6.11 2.14
N SER A 114 -6.45 7.01 2.80
CA SER A 114 -6.40 7.04 4.27
C SER A 114 -7.61 7.77 4.87
N SER A 115 -7.76 7.66 6.19
CA SER A 115 -8.94 8.16 6.92
C SER A 115 -9.13 9.68 6.90
N ASP A 116 -8.06 10.45 6.71
CA ASP A 116 -8.12 11.91 6.55
C ASP A 116 -8.30 12.36 5.08
N GLY A 117 -8.41 11.40 4.15
CA GLY A 117 -8.64 11.63 2.73
C GLY A 117 -7.37 11.68 1.86
N HIS A 118 -6.16 11.70 2.43
CA HIS A 118 -4.94 11.68 1.62
C HIS A 118 -4.59 10.26 1.12
N TRP A 119 -3.70 10.18 0.14
CA TRP A 119 -3.08 8.93 -0.31
C TRP A 119 -1.67 8.83 0.27
N PRO A 120 -1.46 7.94 1.26
CA PRO A 120 -0.14 7.73 1.81
C PRO A 120 0.79 7.14 0.74
N ALA A 121 2.06 7.50 0.79
CA ALA A 121 3.07 7.01 -0.15
C ALA A 121 4.45 6.96 0.50
N GLU A 122 5.24 5.94 0.19
CA GLU A 122 6.67 5.93 0.48
C GLU A 122 7.43 6.61 -0.66
N ASN A 123 7.72 7.90 -0.48
CA ASN A 123 8.57 8.64 -1.41
C ASN A 123 10.05 8.53 -1.00
N ALA A 124 10.60 7.31 -1.07
CA ALA A 124 11.98 7.07 -0.69
C ALA A 124 12.98 7.66 -1.70
N GLY A 125 12.58 7.92 -2.95
CA GLY A 125 13.47 8.42 -4.02
C GLY A 125 14.49 7.36 -4.46
N PRO A 126 15.65 7.26 -3.79
CA PRO A 126 16.59 6.16 -4.03
C PRO A 126 16.08 4.73 -3.80
N MET A 127 16.43 3.84 -4.74
CA MET A 127 16.07 2.41 -4.74
C MET A 127 17.04 1.52 -3.95
N PHE A 128 17.87 2.13 -3.09
CA PHE A 128 18.81 1.44 -2.20
C PHE A 128 18.43 1.52 -0.73
N PHE A 129 17.36 2.26 -0.38
CA PHE A 129 16.81 2.19 0.98
C PHE A 129 16.27 0.80 1.26
N THR A 130 16.39 0.38 2.52
CA THR A 130 15.93 -0.93 2.97
C THR A 130 14.41 -1.00 2.80
N PRO A 131 13.88 -1.90 1.95
CA PRO A 131 12.44 -2.05 1.77
C PRO A 131 11.76 -2.40 3.10
N PRO A 132 10.59 -1.82 3.43
CA PRO A 132 9.86 -2.12 4.67
C PRO A 132 9.55 -3.62 4.86
N LEU A 133 9.43 -4.38 3.76
CA LEU A 133 9.17 -5.82 3.78
C LEU A 133 10.43 -6.70 3.81
N ARG A 134 11.63 -6.11 3.77
CA ARG A 134 12.88 -6.86 3.85
C ARG A 134 13.33 -7.11 5.30
N THR A 135 12.91 -6.26 6.24
CA THR A 135 13.28 -6.31 7.65
C THR A 135 12.28 -7.11 8.49
N ALA A 136 12.78 -7.76 9.54
CA ALA A 136 12.00 -8.50 10.54
C ALA A 136 11.02 -7.59 11.29
#